data_AF-A0A954LV78-F1
#
_entry.id   AF-A0A954LV78-F1
#
_cell.length_a   1.000
_cell.length_b   1.000
_cell.length_c   1.000
_cell.angle_alpha   90.00
_cell.angle_beta   90.00
_cell.angle_gamma   90.00
#
_symmetry.space_group_name_H-M   'P 1'
#
loop_
_entity.id
_entity.type
_entity.pdbx_description
1 polymer ?
#
loop_
_entity_poly.entity_id
_entity_poly.type
_entity_poly.pdbx_seq_one_letter_code
_entity_poly.pdbx_strand_id
1 'polypeptide(L)'
;MFWGCALVSLSLLFAGCNSSSTPTKQAAQNGEKSESTTSRPEQCERDIDNILDALQPDRYGISSDRDTTVNMLTRWLTQCGAAEDFVASEEDAEFRAMLLPADVNEQALLEQFTDVDAGYLRNSLLIRQLVDSTLTDEPTDIDRAVTLFYKVVHNIELVRDAPGAIELAPFQAMLYGRGTPMNRALIFAMMLRQLRIDVVILQPRSEEDETDRTLLLGVVIPEEGVYLFDCRLGLPLASPADDPVSPLPAKPATFAEAIENDAIFRQHDLRGIKYPVSAERLSDINVLAIGTSSTWAPRFGKLQLALPVPVEIYDGLASSSPQEPGLIARLETAGQDGLWKAENIGVWDYPDRTLSRLKSLTKEETEALQQLYEIMQGPKHVTINEETGQPQLMMPERNLHRGRISDLQGDVESALSVYVRSQLSIPLPDTLNQHTSDWSAYWAALAQFEQGDYSVAAESTERYLKTPGFWALAAVTLRANALAHDGHYDEAVKILEREPVRAPQYLGNQARVRRWRRLAAGESAVDPLLTAPPAEPETPPAEPEPTADEPKPTQDSPDDETPPDADAPRETPADLPPSDEKPDPRFEEASTDDTPAAADAEGGPDGESKDAPPAEPDTTNGPLEEEGSGNE
;
A
#
# COMPACT_ATOMS: atom_id res chain seq x y z
N MET A 1 -45.06 6.93 -26.99
CA MET A 1 -45.18 7.57 -28.31
C MET A 1 -45.45 9.06 -28.12
N PHE A 2 -44.39 9.86 -28.09
CA PHE A 2 -44.38 11.27 -28.51
C PHE A 2 -42.90 11.62 -28.71
N TRP A 3 -42.55 11.93 -29.96
CA TRP A 3 -41.23 12.33 -30.41
C TRP A 3 -40.92 13.75 -29.95
N GLY A 4 -39.72 13.97 -29.41
CA GLY A 4 -39.20 15.31 -29.11
C GLY A 4 -37.71 15.36 -29.44
N CYS A 5 -37.41 15.70 -30.70
CA CYS A 5 -36.06 16.01 -31.18
C CYS A 5 -35.51 17.23 -30.43
N ALA A 6 -34.35 17.09 -29.80
CA ALA A 6 -33.54 18.21 -29.35
C ALA A 6 -32.20 18.20 -30.09
N LEU A 7 -31.95 19.34 -30.73
CA LEU A 7 -30.88 19.64 -31.66
C LEU A 7 -29.47 19.55 -31.04
N VAL A 8 -28.60 18.84 -31.75
CA VAL A 8 -27.14 18.96 -31.69
C VAL A 8 -26.77 20.38 -32.15
N SER A 9 -26.19 21.17 -31.24
CA SER A 9 -25.58 22.47 -31.56
C SER A 9 -24.07 22.32 -31.56
N LEU A 10 -23.54 22.24 -32.78
CA LEU A 10 -22.14 22.29 -33.15
C LEU A 10 -21.64 23.75 -33.06
N SER A 11 -20.72 24.03 -32.14
CA SER A 11 -19.96 25.29 -32.11
C SER A 11 -18.47 24.99 -32.16
N LEU A 12 -17.93 25.06 -33.38
CA LEU A 12 -16.51 25.18 -33.68
C LEU A 12 -16.06 26.63 -33.51
N LEU A 13 -14.74 26.79 -33.29
CA LEU A 13 -13.87 27.97 -33.44
C LEU A 13 -13.53 28.73 -32.15
N PHE A 14 -12.36 28.42 -31.58
CA PHE A 14 -11.29 29.41 -31.47
C PHE A 14 -9.94 28.78 -31.85
N ALA A 15 -9.39 29.30 -32.95
CA ALA A 15 -8.01 29.10 -33.36
C ALA A 15 -7.10 29.96 -32.46
N GLY A 16 -6.19 29.31 -31.73
CA GLY A 16 -5.09 29.96 -31.03
C GLY A 16 -3.78 29.58 -31.70
N CYS A 17 -3.08 30.57 -32.24
CA CYS A 17 -1.94 30.41 -33.13
C CYS A 17 -0.72 29.75 -32.46
N ASN A 18 -0.25 28.70 -33.12
CA ASN A 18 1.08 28.13 -33.02
C ASN A 18 2.11 29.13 -33.56
N SER A 19 3.03 29.61 -32.72
CA SER A 19 4.20 30.38 -33.17
C SER A 19 5.48 29.61 -32.86
N SER A 20 5.95 28.90 -33.86
CA SER A 20 7.30 28.35 -33.94
C SER A 20 8.30 29.50 -34.14
N SER A 21 9.07 29.85 -33.12
CA SER A 21 10.23 30.73 -33.26
C SER A 21 11.47 29.93 -33.63
N THR A 22 11.91 30.08 -34.87
CA THR A 22 13.25 29.72 -35.36
C THR A 22 14.33 30.42 -34.52
N PRO A 23 15.44 29.75 -34.13
CA PRO A 23 16.50 30.40 -33.37
C PRO A 23 17.23 31.40 -34.28
N THR A 24 17.00 32.68 -34.03
CA THR A 24 17.75 33.77 -34.65
C THR A 24 19.09 33.91 -33.92
N LYS A 25 20.19 33.77 -34.66
CA LYS A 25 21.55 34.13 -34.23
C LYS A 25 21.55 35.57 -33.67
N GLN A 26 21.58 35.71 -32.35
CA GLN A 26 21.79 36.99 -31.69
C GLN A 26 23.29 37.26 -31.55
N ALA A 27 23.70 38.39 -32.12
CA ALA A 27 25.01 38.98 -31.96
C ALA A 27 25.24 39.37 -30.50
N ALA A 28 26.48 39.17 -30.05
CA ALA A 28 26.98 39.56 -28.75
C ALA A 28 26.72 41.05 -28.47
N GLN A 29 25.83 41.33 -27.51
CA GLN A 29 25.78 42.59 -26.79
C GLN A 29 26.23 42.33 -25.37
N ASN A 30 27.38 42.89 -25.01
CA ASN A 30 27.84 43.06 -23.64
C ASN A 30 26.80 43.89 -22.88
N GLY A 31 25.97 43.23 -22.07
CA GLY A 31 25.00 43.84 -21.16
C GLY A 31 25.45 43.69 -19.72
N GLU A 32 25.40 44.80 -18.99
CA GLU A 32 25.68 44.93 -17.56
C GLU A 32 25.01 43.83 -16.72
N LYS A 33 25.78 43.23 -15.80
CA LYS A 33 25.28 42.37 -14.72
C LYS A 33 24.31 43.16 -13.85
N SER A 34 23.04 43.18 -14.22
CA SER A 34 21.96 43.53 -13.30
C SER A 34 21.70 42.29 -12.44
N GLU A 35 22.34 42.21 -11.27
CA GLU A 35 21.95 41.27 -10.21
C GLU A 35 20.49 41.54 -9.86
N SER A 36 19.58 40.72 -10.39
CA SER A 36 18.18 40.74 -9.96
C SER A 36 18.15 40.25 -8.52
N THR A 37 17.97 41.18 -7.59
CA THR A 37 17.69 40.89 -6.18
C THR A 37 16.27 40.33 -6.10
N THR A 38 16.11 39.03 -6.39
CA THR A 38 14.85 38.33 -6.11
C THR A 38 14.56 38.48 -4.62
N SER A 39 13.32 38.83 -4.27
CA SER A 39 12.94 38.93 -2.88
C SER A 39 13.01 37.56 -2.21
N ARG A 40 13.29 37.53 -0.89
CA ARG A 40 13.38 36.28 -0.13
C ARG A 40 12.12 35.39 -0.26
N PRO A 41 10.88 35.92 -0.23
CA PRO A 41 9.67 35.11 -0.44
C PRO A 41 9.64 34.41 -1.81
N GLU A 42 9.91 35.13 -2.90
CA GLU A 42 9.98 34.56 -4.25
C GLU A 42 11.06 33.48 -4.38
N GLN A 43 12.18 33.60 -3.66
CA GLN A 43 13.19 32.54 -3.63
C GLN A 43 12.66 31.29 -2.92
N CYS A 44 11.98 31.45 -1.79
CA CYS A 44 11.41 30.34 -1.03
C CYS A 44 10.35 29.56 -1.83
N GLU A 45 9.49 30.25 -2.57
CA GLU A 45 8.50 29.63 -3.46
C GLU A 45 9.20 28.84 -4.58
N ARG A 46 10.18 29.44 -5.26
CA ARG A 46 10.97 28.74 -6.30
C ARG A 46 11.69 27.51 -5.76
N ASP A 47 12.21 27.57 -4.53
CA ASP A 47 12.86 26.43 -3.90
C ASP A 47 11.87 25.29 -3.65
N ILE A 48 10.65 25.58 -3.20
CA ILE A 48 9.58 24.57 -3.04
C ILE A 48 9.21 23.97 -4.39
N ASP A 49 9.00 24.77 -5.43
CA ASP A 49 8.65 24.25 -6.77
C ASP A 49 9.72 23.28 -7.28
N ASN A 50 11.00 23.65 -7.15
CA ASN A 50 12.11 22.78 -7.54
C ASN A 50 12.17 21.49 -6.71
N ILE A 51 11.85 21.56 -5.41
CA ILE A 51 11.78 20.38 -4.53
C ILE A 51 10.63 19.47 -4.96
N LEU A 52 9.43 20.01 -5.19
CA LEU A 52 8.26 19.23 -5.60
C LEU A 52 8.46 18.59 -6.98
N ASP A 53 9.14 19.29 -7.89
CA ASP A 53 9.55 18.76 -9.19
C ASP A 53 10.58 17.62 -9.04
N ALA A 54 11.57 17.77 -8.16
CA ALA A 54 12.56 16.74 -7.87
C ALA A 54 11.94 15.50 -7.21
N LEU A 55 10.88 15.69 -6.43
CA LEU A 55 10.12 14.66 -5.72
C LEU A 55 9.04 13.98 -6.56
N GLN A 56 8.87 14.34 -7.84
CA GLN A 56 7.88 13.65 -8.67
C GLN A 56 8.15 12.13 -8.71
N PRO A 57 7.11 11.29 -8.70
CA PRO A 57 7.26 9.84 -8.55
C PRO A 57 8.12 9.17 -9.63
N ASP A 58 8.13 9.72 -10.85
CA ASP A 58 8.91 9.28 -11.99
C ASP A 58 10.35 9.83 -12.02
N ARG A 59 10.71 10.70 -11.07
CA ARG A 59 12.02 11.38 -10.99
C ARG A 59 12.82 11.05 -9.74
N TYR A 60 12.18 10.98 -8.58
CA TYR A 60 12.87 10.82 -7.30
C TYR A 60 13.57 9.47 -7.15
N GLY A 61 14.91 9.49 -6.97
CA GLY A 61 15.74 8.29 -6.96
C GLY A 61 15.94 7.66 -8.35
N ILE A 62 15.55 8.38 -9.41
CA ILE A 62 15.69 7.98 -10.82
C ILE A 62 16.62 8.95 -11.53
N SER A 63 16.13 10.16 -11.78
CA SER A 63 16.86 11.27 -12.38
C SER A 63 17.21 12.35 -11.35
N SER A 64 16.41 12.45 -10.28
CA SER A 64 16.68 13.32 -9.14
C SER A 64 17.41 12.51 -8.06
N ASP A 65 18.58 12.99 -7.68
CA ASP A 65 19.36 12.39 -6.58
C ASP A 65 18.66 12.60 -5.23
N ARG A 66 18.66 11.55 -4.40
CA ARG A 66 17.94 11.54 -3.12
C ARG A 66 18.58 12.49 -2.12
N ASP A 67 19.90 12.41 -1.96
CA ASP A 67 20.65 13.22 -1.00
C ASP A 67 20.55 14.70 -1.36
N THR A 68 20.67 15.04 -2.64
CA THR A 68 20.49 16.40 -3.13
C THR A 68 19.10 16.94 -2.80
N THR A 69 18.05 16.15 -3.03
CA THR A 69 16.66 16.55 -2.75
C THR A 69 16.41 16.76 -1.25
N VAL A 70 16.92 15.85 -0.40
CA VAL A 70 16.86 15.99 1.07
C VAL A 70 17.60 17.23 1.54
N ASN A 71 18.78 17.53 0.97
CA ASN A 71 19.54 18.73 1.28
C ASN A 71 18.80 20.01 0.85
N MET A 72 18.07 19.99 -0.26
CA MET A 72 17.22 21.11 -0.68
C MET A 72 16.09 21.36 0.33
N LEU A 73 15.38 20.30 0.76
CA LEU A 73 14.35 20.38 1.79
C LEU A 73 14.89 20.96 3.12
N THR A 74 16.02 20.44 3.61
CA THR A 74 16.63 20.93 4.86
C THR A 74 17.12 22.37 4.75
N ARG A 75 17.67 22.76 3.60
CA ARG A 75 18.06 24.15 3.33
C ARG A 75 16.84 25.07 3.35
N TRP A 76 15.76 24.66 2.67
CA TRP A 76 14.50 25.40 2.67
C TRP A 76 13.96 25.58 4.09
N LEU A 77 13.94 24.52 4.91
CA LEU A 77 13.49 24.60 6.30
C LEU A 77 14.26 25.65 7.10
N THR A 78 15.59 25.64 6.96
CA THR A 78 16.49 26.56 7.68
C THR A 78 16.34 28.01 7.21
N GLN A 79 16.18 28.23 5.91
CA GLN A 79 16.17 29.57 5.32
C GLN A 79 14.77 30.19 5.35
N CYS A 80 13.76 29.41 5.03
CA CYS A 80 12.39 29.84 4.77
C CYS A 80 11.41 29.40 5.86
N GLY A 81 11.54 28.19 6.40
CA GLY A 81 10.58 27.61 7.34
C GLY A 81 10.44 28.33 8.69
N ALA A 82 11.34 29.27 9.02
CA ALA A 82 11.20 30.15 10.19
C ALA A 82 10.26 31.35 9.94
N ALA A 83 9.91 31.64 8.69
CA ALA A 83 8.94 32.68 8.35
C ALA A 83 7.49 32.21 8.48
N GLU A 84 7.27 30.89 8.57
CA GLU A 84 5.96 30.29 8.74
C GLU A 84 5.56 30.35 10.22
N ASP A 85 4.36 30.87 10.51
CA ASP A 85 3.79 30.97 11.85
C ASP A 85 3.29 29.61 12.40
N PHE A 86 4.02 28.53 12.09
CA PHE A 86 3.71 27.20 12.62
C PHE A 86 4.29 27.05 14.03
N VAL A 87 3.39 26.81 14.99
CA VAL A 87 3.73 26.43 16.35
C VAL A 87 2.93 25.18 16.69
N ALA A 88 3.62 24.06 16.89
CA ALA A 88 3.00 22.89 17.51
C ALA A 88 2.64 23.25 18.96
N SER A 89 1.44 22.89 19.41
CA SER A 89 1.02 23.15 20.79
C SER A 89 1.84 22.32 21.78
N GLU A 90 1.88 22.74 23.05
CA GLU A 90 2.49 21.94 24.12
C GLU A 90 1.79 20.58 24.26
N GLU A 91 0.47 20.57 24.11
CA GLU A 91 -0.38 19.37 24.10
C GLU A 91 0.02 18.39 22.96
N ASP A 92 0.34 18.90 21.77
CA ASP A 92 0.82 18.06 20.65
C ASP A 92 2.15 17.38 21.00
N ALA A 93 3.04 18.07 21.73
CA ALA A 93 4.28 17.49 22.22
C ALA A 93 4.04 16.43 23.31
N GLU A 94 3.08 16.65 24.20
CA GLU A 94 2.68 15.68 25.23
C GLU A 94 2.09 14.42 24.58
N PHE A 95 1.16 14.55 23.64
CA PHE A 95 0.59 13.40 22.94
C PHE A 95 1.64 12.61 22.17
N ARG A 96 2.57 13.28 21.46
CA ARG A 96 3.67 12.57 20.79
C ARG A 96 4.52 11.77 21.77
N ALA A 97 4.90 12.36 22.90
CA ALA A 97 5.72 11.68 23.91
C ALA A 97 4.99 10.52 24.58
N MET A 98 3.67 10.58 24.69
CA MET A 98 2.83 9.56 25.30
C MET A 98 2.48 8.41 24.35
N LEU A 99 2.15 8.73 23.09
CA LEU A 99 1.54 7.78 22.16
C LEU A 99 2.54 7.16 21.16
N LEU A 100 3.68 7.81 20.90
CA LEU A 100 4.68 7.30 19.96
C LEU A 100 5.78 6.52 20.70
N PRO A 101 6.33 5.46 20.08
CA PRO A 101 7.61 4.89 20.51
C PRO A 101 8.71 5.95 20.58
N ALA A 102 9.65 5.81 21.52
CA ALA A 102 10.66 6.82 21.80
C ALA A 102 11.52 7.17 20.57
N ASP A 103 11.92 6.17 19.79
CA ASP A 103 12.69 6.32 18.55
C ASP A 103 11.87 7.00 17.44
N VAL A 104 10.58 6.68 17.34
CA VAL A 104 9.65 7.33 16.40
C VAL A 104 9.44 8.80 16.76
N ASN A 105 9.29 9.12 18.05
CA ASN A 105 9.19 10.50 18.52
C ASN A 105 10.49 11.29 18.26
N GLU A 106 11.66 10.69 18.52
CA GLU A 106 12.95 11.29 18.21
C GLU A 106 13.07 11.63 16.71
N GLN A 107 12.66 10.70 15.84
CA GLN A 107 12.61 10.92 14.39
C GLN A 107 11.64 12.05 13.98
N ALA A 108 10.48 12.17 14.66
CA ALA A 108 9.53 13.24 14.42
C ALA A 108 10.08 14.61 14.85
N LEU A 109 10.96 14.66 15.85
CA LEU A 109 11.55 15.89 16.40
C LEU A 109 12.83 16.37 15.68
N LEU A 110 13.33 15.63 14.69
CA LEU A 110 14.49 16.09 13.91
C LEU A 110 14.22 17.46 13.26
N GLU A 111 15.20 18.37 13.43
CA GLU A 111 15.21 19.71 12.83
C GLU A 111 15.73 19.71 11.38
N GLN A 112 15.75 18.54 10.74
CA GLN A 112 16.17 18.36 9.36
C GLN A 112 15.27 17.32 8.69
N PHE A 113 15.18 17.39 7.37
CA PHE A 113 14.53 16.37 6.57
C PHE A 113 15.47 15.17 6.34
N THR A 114 14.89 13.99 6.18
CA THR A 114 15.58 12.72 5.94
C THR A 114 15.09 12.04 4.64
N ASP A 115 15.74 10.95 4.22
CA ASP A 115 15.27 10.15 3.07
C ASP A 115 13.85 9.60 3.28
N VAL A 116 13.51 9.24 4.52
CA VAL A 116 12.15 8.81 4.89
C VAL A 116 11.14 9.93 4.64
N ASP A 117 11.50 11.17 5.00
CA ASP A 117 10.62 12.32 4.82
C ASP A 117 10.41 12.67 3.34
N ALA A 118 11.49 12.63 2.55
CA ALA A 118 11.39 12.83 1.10
C ALA A 118 10.56 11.72 0.43
N GLY A 119 10.73 10.46 0.87
CA GLY A 119 9.89 9.34 0.44
C GLY A 119 8.42 9.52 0.82
N TYR A 120 8.13 10.00 2.03
CA TYR A 120 6.76 10.34 2.47
C TYR A 120 6.14 11.43 1.60
N LEU A 121 6.86 12.52 1.33
CA LEU A 121 6.36 13.62 0.50
C LEU A 121 6.09 13.19 -0.95
N ARG A 122 7.00 12.41 -1.58
CA ARG A 122 6.74 11.80 -2.90
C ARG A 122 5.45 10.96 -2.86
N ASN A 123 5.26 10.15 -1.82
CA ASN A 123 4.09 9.29 -1.73
C ASN A 123 2.81 10.11 -1.60
N SER A 124 2.81 11.18 -0.79
CA SER A 124 1.65 12.07 -0.67
C SER A 124 1.30 12.76 -1.98
N LEU A 125 2.30 13.19 -2.77
CA LEU A 125 2.08 13.75 -4.11
C LEU A 125 1.44 12.75 -5.08
N LEU A 126 1.99 11.52 -5.14
CA LEU A 126 1.41 10.45 -5.96
C LEU A 126 -0.03 10.12 -5.54
N ILE A 127 -0.26 9.99 -4.23
CA ILE A 127 -1.55 9.64 -3.66
C ILE A 127 -2.57 10.75 -3.90
N ARG A 128 -2.17 12.02 -3.84
CA ARG A 128 -3.04 13.14 -4.20
C ARG A 128 -3.51 13.05 -5.64
N GLN A 129 -2.59 12.79 -6.59
CA GLN A 129 -2.93 12.60 -8.00
C GLN A 129 -3.83 11.37 -8.23
N LEU A 130 -3.58 10.28 -7.49
CA LEU A 130 -4.44 9.09 -7.52
C LEU A 130 -5.85 9.40 -7.01
N VAL A 131 -5.99 10.15 -5.92
CA VAL A 131 -7.30 10.59 -5.38
C VAL A 131 -8.02 11.47 -6.40
N ASP A 132 -7.34 12.47 -6.95
CA ASP A 132 -7.90 13.42 -7.92
C ASP A 132 -8.34 12.76 -9.24
N SER A 133 -7.64 11.71 -9.67
CA SER A 133 -8.00 10.95 -10.88
C SER A 133 -9.06 9.88 -10.63
N THR A 134 -9.24 9.46 -9.38
CA THR A 134 -10.24 8.43 -9.02
C THR A 134 -11.60 9.06 -8.74
N LEU A 135 -11.63 10.16 -8.00
CA LEU A 135 -12.87 10.83 -7.62
C LEU A 135 -13.33 11.78 -8.72
N THR A 136 -14.58 11.64 -9.14
CA THR A 136 -15.17 12.48 -10.19
C THR A 136 -16.30 13.33 -9.63
N ASP A 137 -17.33 12.69 -9.09
CA ASP A 137 -18.57 13.35 -8.65
C ASP A 137 -19.25 12.63 -7.48
N GLU A 138 -18.49 11.88 -6.67
CA GLU A 138 -18.99 11.18 -5.49
C GLU A 138 -19.64 12.17 -4.51
N PRO A 139 -20.94 11.99 -4.17
CA PRO A 139 -21.72 13.05 -3.55
C PRO A 139 -21.50 13.16 -2.04
N THR A 140 -21.05 12.09 -1.38
CA THR A 140 -20.81 12.05 0.05
C THR A 140 -19.40 11.57 0.38
N ASP A 141 -18.93 11.85 1.58
CA ASP A 141 -17.60 11.39 2.01
C ASP A 141 -17.53 9.87 2.17
N ILE A 142 -18.66 9.22 2.50
CA ILE A 142 -18.72 7.76 2.52
C ILE A 142 -18.64 7.16 1.11
N ASP A 143 -19.27 7.77 0.10
CA ASP A 143 -19.16 7.32 -1.31
C ASP A 143 -17.72 7.48 -1.81
N ARG A 144 -17.04 8.57 -1.44
CA ARG A 144 -15.62 8.78 -1.72
C ARG A 144 -14.76 7.70 -1.05
N ALA A 145 -15.03 7.38 0.21
CA ALA A 145 -14.30 6.35 0.94
C ALA A 145 -14.47 4.96 0.32
N VAL A 146 -15.70 4.58 -0.07
CA VAL A 146 -15.96 3.31 -0.75
C VAL A 146 -15.25 3.24 -2.09
N THR A 147 -15.29 4.31 -2.88
CA THR A 147 -14.63 4.38 -4.20
C THR A 147 -13.11 4.25 -4.07
N LEU A 148 -12.49 5.03 -3.18
CA LEU A 148 -11.05 4.95 -2.91
C LEU A 148 -10.63 3.60 -2.33
N PHE A 149 -11.48 2.99 -1.50
CA PHE A 149 -11.21 1.66 -0.95
C PHE A 149 -11.13 0.60 -2.05
N TYR A 150 -12.09 0.58 -2.97
CA TYR A 150 -12.05 -0.34 -4.11
C TYR A 150 -10.87 -0.06 -5.03
N LYS A 151 -10.52 1.22 -5.25
CA LYS A 151 -9.32 1.59 -6.00
C LYS A 151 -8.06 0.94 -5.41
N VAL A 152 -7.89 0.99 -4.08
CA VAL A 152 -6.78 0.33 -3.37
C VAL A 152 -6.83 -1.19 -3.54
N VAL A 153 -8.01 -1.80 -3.36
CA VAL A 153 -8.18 -3.26 -3.44
C VAL A 153 -7.83 -3.80 -4.83
N HIS A 154 -8.24 -3.12 -5.90
CA HIS A 154 -7.94 -3.53 -7.28
C HIS A 154 -6.48 -3.28 -7.67
N ASN A 155 -5.85 -2.24 -7.10
CA ASN A 155 -4.47 -1.88 -7.44
C ASN A 155 -3.42 -2.57 -6.59
N ILE A 156 -3.80 -3.24 -5.50
CA ILE A 156 -2.87 -3.91 -4.60
C ILE A 156 -3.39 -5.31 -4.33
N GLU A 157 -2.83 -6.29 -5.01
CA GLU A 157 -3.19 -7.69 -4.79
C GLU A 157 -2.59 -8.23 -3.49
N LEU A 158 -3.38 -9.06 -2.80
CA LEU A 158 -2.89 -9.69 -1.58
C LEU A 158 -1.81 -10.71 -1.91
N VAL A 159 -0.66 -10.56 -1.28
CA VAL A 159 0.39 -11.58 -1.30
C VAL A 159 0.08 -12.64 -0.26
N ARG A 160 0.50 -13.88 -0.54
CA ARG A 160 0.43 -14.94 0.45
C ARG A 160 1.39 -14.62 1.59
N ASP A 161 0.88 -14.75 2.81
CA ASP A 161 1.73 -14.73 4.00
C ASP A 161 2.64 -15.97 3.96
N ALA A 162 3.94 -15.73 3.84
CA ALA A 162 4.96 -16.74 3.71
C ALA A 162 6.18 -16.30 4.53
N PRO A 163 6.86 -17.22 5.22
CA PRO A 163 8.12 -16.90 5.89
C PRO A 163 9.10 -16.26 4.90
N GLY A 164 9.63 -15.08 5.24
CA GLY A 164 10.52 -14.31 4.38
C GLY A 164 9.82 -13.44 3.33
N ALA A 165 8.50 -13.29 3.38
CA ALA A 165 7.80 -12.28 2.57
C ALA A 165 8.27 -10.87 2.98
N ILE A 166 8.71 -10.08 2.00
CA ILE A 166 9.19 -8.72 2.23
C ILE A 166 8.00 -7.82 2.55
N GLU A 167 8.07 -7.10 3.66
CA GLU A 167 7.17 -5.97 3.92
C GLU A 167 7.54 -4.81 2.99
N LEU A 168 6.61 -4.44 2.12
CA LEU A 168 6.82 -3.35 1.16
C LEU A 168 6.45 -2.00 1.79
N ALA A 169 7.22 -0.95 1.50
CA ALA A 169 6.81 0.42 1.78
C ALA A 169 5.59 0.80 0.90
N PRO A 170 4.81 1.84 1.27
CA PRO A 170 3.63 2.26 0.51
C PRO A 170 3.89 2.43 -0.99
N PHE A 171 4.98 3.12 -1.36
CA PHE A 171 5.35 3.31 -2.77
C PHE A 171 5.60 1.99 -3.49
N GLN A 172 6.33 1.06 -2.86
CA GLN A 172 6.65 -0.23 -3.46
C GLN A 172 5.39 -1.08 -3.61
N ALA A 173 4.48 -1.06 -2.63
CA ALA A 173 3.22 -1.80 -2.72
C ALA A 173 2.34 -1.29 -3.87
N MET A 174 2.24 0.04 -4.06
CA MET A 174 1.52 0.63 -5.20
C MET A 174 2.22 0.33 -6.54
N LEU A 175 3.54 0.52 -6.60
CA LEU A 175 4.35 0.33 -7.80
C LEU A 175 4.38 -1.14 -8.26
N TYR A 176 4.46 -2.09 -7.34
CA TYR A 176 4.45 -3.51 -7.69
C TYR A 176 3.04 -4.09 -7.76
N GLY A 177 2.02 -3.31 -7.37
CA GLY A 177 0.63 -3.73 -7.37
C GLY A 177 0.31 -4.89 -6.43
N ARG A 178 1.08 -5.04 -5.34
CA ARG A 178 0.97 -6.17 -4.41
C ARG A 178 1.34 -5.77 -2.99
N GLY A 179 0.71 -6.39 -2.00
CA GLY A 179 0.98 -6.10 -0.59
C GLY A 179 0.19 -6.97 0.38
N THR A 180 0.33 -6.69 1.66
CA THR A 180 -0.46 -7.29 2.73
C THR A 180 -1.76 -6.52 2.96
N PRO A 181 -2.70 -7.04 3.78
CA PRO A 181 -3.84 -6.25 4.24
C PRO A 181 -3.41 -4.95 4.95
N MET A 182 -2.28 -4.97 5.66
CA MET A 182 -1.72 -3.79 6.31
C MET A 182 -1.23 -2.74 5.30
N ASN A 183 -0.64 -3.16 4.16
CA ASN A 183 -0.30 -2.23 3.09
C ASN A 183 -1.55 -1.55 2.50
N ARG A 184 -2.61 -2.32 2.24
CA ARG A 184 -3.89 -1.77 1.77
C ARG A 184 -4.46 -0.75 2.76
N ALA A 185 -4.47 -1.07 4.06
CA ALA A 185 -4.97 -0.18 5.09
C ALA A 185 -4.19 1.13 5.18
N LEU A 186 -2.85 1.06 5.16
CA LEU A 186 -2.01 2.25 5.20
C LEU A 186 -2.23 3.14 3.97
N ILE A 187 -2.29 2.56 2.77
CA ILE A 187 -2.49 3.34 1.54
C ILE A 187 -3.90 3.92 1.47
N PHE A 188 -4.92 3.17 1.89
CA PHE A 188 -6.29 3.67 2.00
C PHE A 188 -6.40 4.85 2.98
N ALA A 189 -5.79 4.75 4.16
CA ALA A 189 -5.72 5.85 5.10
C ALA A 189 -4.96 7.07 4.55
N MET A 190 -3.89 6.85 3.79
CA MET A 190 -3.17 7.93 3.12
C MET A 190 -4.00 8.63 2.05
N MET A 191 -4.84 7.90 1.30
CA MET A 191 -5.78 8.47 0.33
C MET A 191 -6.85 9.30 1.03
N LEU A 192 -7.48 8.78 2.09
CA LEU A 192 -8.49 9.51 2.86
C LEU A 192 -7.93 10.73 3.60
N ARG A 193 -6.67 10.70 4.02
CA ARG A 193 -6.00 11.89 4.56
C ARG A 193 -5.95 13.05 3.56
N GLN A 194 -5.82 12.78 2.25
CA GLN A 194 -5.87 13.85 1.23
C GLN A 194 -7.24 14.54 1.15
N LEU A 195 -8.27 13.95 1.74
CA LEU A 195 -9.60 14.50 1.89
C LEU A 195 -9.90 15.00 3.31
N ARG A 196 -8.91 14.95 4.21
CA ARG A 196 -9.07 15.19 5.66
C ARG A 196 -10.14 14.30 6.31
N ILE A 197 -10.28 13.08 5.81
CA ILE A 197 -11.14 12.04 6.40
C ILE A 197 -10.27 11.13 7.27
N ASP A 198 -10.65 11.01 8.54
CA ASP A 198 -9.89 10.22 9.50
C ASP A 198 -10.14 8.72 9.34
N VAL A 199 -9.09 7.93 9.49
CA VAL A 199 -9.13 6.47 9.42
C VAL A 199 -8.37 5.88 10.60
N VAL A 200 -8.98 4.91 11.27
CA VAL A 200 -8.42 4.24 12.44
C VAL A 200 -8.42 2.73 12.26
N ILE A 201 -7.48 2.06 12.93
CA ILE A 201 -7.58 0.61 13.18
C ILE A 201 -8.43 0.39 14.43
N LEU A 202 -9.45 -0.43 14.32
CA LEU A 202 -10.25 -0.92 15.45
C LEU A 202 -9.73 -2.29 15.83
N GLN A 203 -9.00 -2.37 16.95
CA GLN A 203 -8.36 -3.60 17.39
C GLN A 203 -8.96 -4.09 18.71
N PRO A 204 -9.57 -5.28 18.76
CA PRO A 204 -9.97 -5.92 20.02
C PRO A 204 -8.79 -6.02 21.00
N ARG A 205 -9.02 -5.75 22.29
CA ARG A 205 -7.96 -5.77 23.31
C ARG A 205 -7.54 -7.16 23.82
N SER A 206 -8.20 -8.25 23.39
CA SER A 206 -7.95 -9.57 23.97
C SER A 206 -6.47 -9.98 23.88
N GLU A 207 -5.90 -10.37 25.02
CA GLU A 207 -4.47 -10.74 25.18
C GLU A 207 -4.08 -12.06 24.51
N GLU A 208 -5.05 -12.80 23.93
CA GLU A 208 -4.81 -14.10 23.31
C GLU A 208 -4.56 -13.96 21.79
N ASP A 209 -3.33 -14.32 21.41
CA ASP A 209 -2.77 -14.48 20.06
C ASP A 209 -2.48 -13.23 19.21
N GLU A 210 -1.20 -12.85 19.14
CA GLU A 210 -0.67 -11.92 18.12
C GLU A 210 -0.95 -12.37 16.68
N THR A 211 -1.22 -13.66 16.48
CA THR A 211 -1.47 -14.26 15.16
C THR A 211 -2.90 -14.00 14.64
N ASP A 212 -3.83 -13.55 15.49
CA ASP A 212 -5.24 -13.27 15.12
C ASP A 212 -5.57 -11.77 15.12
N ARG A 213 -4.57 -10.90 14.86
CA ARG A 213 -4.76 -9.46 14.70
C ARG A 213 -5.53 -9.15 13.41
N THR A 214 -6.83 -9.38 13.44
CA THR A 214 -7.72 -8.96 12.35
C THR A 214 -7.71 -7.45 12.26
N LEU A 215 -7.45 -6.94 11.05
CA LEU A 215 -7.32 -5.53 10.77
C LEU A 215 -8.68 -4.97 10.33
N LEU A 216 -9.49 -4.54 11.29
CA LEU A 216 -10.73 -3.83 11.02
C LEU A 216 -10.45 -2.32 10.95
N LEU A 217 -10.92 -1.68 9.88
CA LEU A 217 -10.77 -0.24 9.66
C LEU A 217 -12.07 0.47 10.00
N GLY A 218 -11.95 1.60 10.71
CA GLY A 218 -13.02 2.57 10.91
C GLY A 218 -12.72 3.85 10.12
N VAL A 219 -13.61 4.22 9.20
CA VAL A 219 -13.60 5.53 8.54
C VAL A 219 -14.51 6.46 9.32
N VAL A 220 -13.95 7.53 9.86
CA VAL A 220 -14.67 8.46 10.74
C VAL A 220 -15.23 9.60 9.89
N ILE A 221 -16.56 9.66 9.82
CA ILE A 221 -17.29 10.76 9.17
C ILE A 221 -17.98 11.57 10.28
N PRO A 222 -17.61 12.85 10.48
CA PRO A 222 -18.23 13.68 11.51
C PRO A 222 -19.75 13.67 11.41
N GLU A 223 -20.43 13.57 12.55
CA GLU A 223 -21.90 13.53 12.68
C GLU A 223 -22.61 12.30 12.07
N GLU A 224 -21.95 11.54 11.18
CA GLU A 224 -22.50 10.32 10.58
C GLU A 224 -22.04 9.04 11.28
N GLY A 225 -20.85 9.04 11.88
CA GLY A 225 -20.30 7.93 12.66
C GLY A 225 -19.08 7.28 12.03
N VAL A 226 -18.86 6.00 12.36
CA VAL A 226 -17.63 5.27 12.04
C VAL A 226 -17.97 4.11 11.13
N TYR A 227 -17.58 4.13 9.87
CA TYR A 227 -17.92 3.11 8.88
C TYR A 227 -16.85 2.02 8.76
N LEU A 228 -17.28 0.77 8.61
CA LEU A 228 -16.40 -0.39 8.73
C LEU A 228 -15.91 -0.96 7.39
N PHE A 229 -14.60 -1.18 7.31
CA PHE A 229 -13.93 -1.77 6.14
C PHE A 229 -12.96 -2.88 6.55
N ASP A 230 -12.78 -3.88 5.68
CA ASP A 230 -11.80 -4.96 5.89
C ASP A 230 -10.89 -5.13 4.65
N CYS A 231 -9.62 -4.77 4.79
CA CYS A 231 -8.63 -4.86 3.71
C CYS A 231 -8.24 -6.30 3.33
N ARG A 232 -8.44 -7.28 4.20
CA ARG A 232 -8.21 -8.71 3.93
C ARG A 232 -9.34 -9.30 3.10
N LEU A 233 -10.59 -8.93 3.39
CA LEU A 233 -11.73 -9.24 2.51
C LEU A 233 -11.66 -8.43 1.21
N GLY A 234 -11.08 -7.23 1.27
CA GLY A 234 -11.14 -6.25 0.20
C GLY A 234 -12.57 -5.81 -0.07
N LEU A 235 -13.37 -5.69 1.00
CA LEU A 235 -14.77 -5.25 0.97
C LEU A 235 -15.05 -4.32 2.17
N PRO A 236 -15.94 -3.32 2.03
CA PRO A 236 -16.64 -2.75 3.16
C PRO A 236 -17.51 -3.82 3.83
N LEU A 237 -17.71 -3.74 5.14
CA LEU A 237 -18.67 -4.61 5.81
C LEU A 237 -20.07 -4.10 5.46
N ALA A 238 -20.88 -4.91 4.78
CA ALA A 238 -22.17 -4.44 4.24
C ALA A 238 -23.17 -4.10 5.35
N SER A 239 -23.80 -2.93 5.25
CA SER A 239 -24.94 -2.52 6.09
C SER A 239 -26.21 -3.31 5.70
N PRO A 240 -27.16 -3.52 6.64
CA PRO A 240 -28.51 -3.96 6.27
C PRO A 240 -29.21 -3.03 5.27
N ALA A 241 -28.79 -1.76 5.19
CA ALA A 241 -29.31 -0.75 4.27
C ALA A 241 -28.50 -0.64 2.95
N ASP A 242 -27.63 -1.61 2.65
CA ASP A 242 -26.83 -1.67 1.42
C ASP A 242 -27.69 -1.83 0.16
N ASP A 243 -27.11 -1.47 -0.99
CA ASP A 243 -27.76 -1.60 -2.29
C ASP A 243 -28.03 -3.09 -2.61
N PRO A 244 -29.31 -3.49 -2.78
CA PRO A 244 -29.66 -4.87 -3.07
C PRO A 244 -29.30 -5.34 -4.48
N VAL A 245 -28.86 -4.47 -5.40
CA VAL A 245 -28.59 -4.85 -6.79
C VAL A 245 -27.12 -4.71 -7.22
N SER A 246 -26.31 -3.96 -6.47
CA SER A 246 -24.89 -3.75 -6.82
C SER A 246 -24.06 -5.04 -6.71
N PRO A 247 -23.10 -5.30 -7.64
CA PRO A 247 -22.19 -6.44 -7.55
C PRO A 247 -21.31 -6.39 -6.29
N LEU A 248 -21.05 -5.20 -5.74
CA LEU A 248 -20.21 -4.99 -4.56
C LEU A 248 -20.96 -4.17 -3.51
N PRO A 249 -20.70 -4.35 -2.20
CA PRO A 249 -21.29 -3.50 -1.18
C PRO A 249 -20.98 -2.02 -1.44
N ALA A 250 -22.01 -1.20 -1.48
CA ALA A 250 -21.92 0.24 -1.70
C ALA A 250 -22.11 1.03 -0.41
N LYS A 251 -22.85 0.49 0.57
CA LYS A 251 -23.07 1.10 1.87
C LYS A 251 -22.43 0.28 3.00
N PRO A 252 -21.33 0.75 3.59
CA PRO A 252 -20.72 0.09 4.74
C PRO A 252 -21.62 0.22 5.98
N ALA A 253 -21.56 -0.77 6.87
CA ALA A 253 -22.15 -0.72 8.19
C ALA A 253 -21.37 0.24 9.09
N THR A 254 -22.06 0.88 10.02
CA THR A 254 -21.38 1.65 11.06
C THR A 254 -20.90 0.75 12.19
N PHE A 255 -19.93 1.23 12.97
CA PHE A 255 -19.42 0.55 14.15
C PHE A 255 -20.53 0.37 15.20
N ALA A 256 -21.38 1.37 15.38
CA ALA A 256 -22.56 1.28 16.24
C ALA A 256 -23.52 0.16 15.78
N GLU A 257 -23.85 0.11 14.48
CA GLU A 257 -24.67 -0.97 13.91
C GLU A 257 -24.05 -2.35 14.16
N ALA A 258 -22.72 -2.47 14.01
CA ALA A 258 -22.01 -3.73 14.12
C ALA A 258 -21.91 -4.25 15.57
N ILE A 259 -21.86 -3.37 16.56
CA ILE A 259 -21.93 -3.76 17.99
C ILE A 259 -23.33 -4.27 18.34
N GLU A 260 -24.38 -3.69 17.76
CA GLU A 260 -25.76 -4.11 18.03
C GLU A 260 -26.18 -5.35 17.22
N ASN A 261 -25.54 -5.61 16.09
CA ASN A 261 -25.91 -6.68 15.16
C ASN A 261 -24.70 -7.51 14.70
N ASP A 262 -24.41 -8.60 15.43
CA ASP A 262 -23.32 -9.53 15.09
C ASP A 262 -23.46 -10.16 13.68
N ALA A 263 -24.66 -10.14 13.08
CA ALA A 263 -24.87 -10.64 11.72
C ALA A 263 -24.02 -9.89 10.67
N ILE A 264 -23.63 -8.64 10.94
CA ILE A 264 -22.69 -7.87 10.11
C ILE A 264 -21.36 -8.59 9.95
N PHE A 265 -20.92 -9.31 10.98
CA PHE A 265 -19.71 -10.13 10.94
C PHE A 265 -19.99 -11.55 10.45
N ARG A 266 -21.06 -12.19 10.96
CA ARG A 266 -21.38 -13.59 10.67
C ARG A 266 -21.71 -13.84 9.20
N GLN A 267 -22.15 -12.83 8.43
CA GLN A 267 -22.31 -12.96 6.97
C GLN A 267 -21.00 -13.36 6.25
N HIS A 268 -19.85 -13.12 6.88
CA HIS A 268 -18.53 -13.48 6.37
C HIS A 268 -18.00 -14.84 6.89
N ASP A 269 -18.76 -15.54 7.76
CA ASP A 269 -18.40 -16.89 8.23
C ASP A 269 -18.43 -17.87 7.08
N LEU A 270 -17.33 -18.59 6.82
CA LEU A 270 -17.28 -19.66 5.83
C LEU A 270 -17.56 -21.03 6.47
N ARG A 271 -17.81 -22.05 5.65
CA ARG A 271 -18.08 -23.40 6.15
C ARG A 271 -16.86 -23.91 6.94
N GLY A 272 -16.97 -23.96 8.26
CA GLY A 272 -15.92 -24.38 9.17
C GLY A 272 -14.88 -23.32 9.52
N ILE A 273 -15.02 -22.08 9.05
CA ILE A 273 -14.11 -20.97 9.36
C ILE A 273 -14.95 -19.76 9.77
N LYS A 274 -14.91 -19.40 11.05
CA LYS A 274 -15.60 -18.19 11.54
C LYS A 274 -14.82 -16.95 11.16
N TYR A 275 -15.54 -15.88 10.84
CA TYR A 275 -14.95 -14.56 10.76
C TYR A 275 -14.45 -14.17 12.16
N PRO A 276 -13.19 -13.73 12.28
CA PRO A 276 -12.49 -13.61 13.56
C PRO A 276 -13.02 -12.48 14.46
N VAL A 277 -13.69 -11.48 13.92
CA VAL A 277 -14.28 -10.38 14.70
C VAL A 277 -15.76 -10.65 14.96
N SER A 278 -16.22 -10.38 16.18
CA SER A 278 -17.63 -10.43 16.58
C SER A 278 -18.02 -9.13 17.30
N ALA A 279 -19.32 -8.86 17.41
CA ALA A 279 -19.85 -7.75 18.19
C ALA A 279 -19.33 -7.75 19.64
N GLU A 280 -19.31 -8.93 20.27
CA GLU A 280 -18.78 -9.11 21.64
C GLU A 280 -17.30 -8.73 21.75
N ARG A 281 -16.45 -9.16 20.80
CA ARG A 281 -15.01 -8.83 20.80
C ARG A 281 -14.75 -7.34 20.61
N LEU A 282 -15.71 -6.59 20.07
CA LEU A 282 -15.59 -5.15 19.85
C LEU A 282 -16.10 -4.31 21.03
N SER A 283 -16.55 -4.93 22.12
CA SER A 283 -16.96 -4.21 23.34
C SER A 283 -15.80 -3.57 24.11
N ASP A 284 -14.56 -4.04 23.89
CA ASP A 284 -13.32 -3.44 24.42
C ASP A 284 -12.24 -3.43 23.34
N ILE A 285 -12.01 -2.24 22.76
CA ILE A 285 -11.13 -2.02 21.63
C ILE A 285 -10.09 -0.95 21.91
N ASN A 286 -8.95 -1.07 21.23
CA ASN A 286 -8.04 0.04 20.97
C ASN A 286 -8.42 0.71 19.65
N VAL A 287 -8.30 2.03 19.61
CA VAL A 287 -8.52 2.86 18.42
C VAL A 287 -7.19 3.46 18.01
N LEU A 288 -6.59 2.93 16.96
CA LEU A 288 -5.22 3.30 16.57
C LEU A 288 -5.23 4.25 15.38
N ALA A 289 -4.76 5.48 15.59
CA ALA A 289 -4.49 6.45 14.54
C ALA A 289 -3.42 5.93 13.57
N ILE A 290 -3.62 6.18 12.27
CA ILE A 290 -2.70 5.72 11.22
C ILE A 290 -1.82 6.88 10.76
N GLY A 291 -0.51 6.73 10.84
CA GLY A 291 0.47 7.66 10.28
C GLY A 291 1.91 7.24 10.59
N THR A 292 2.87 8.04 10.15
CA THR A 292 4.30 7.80 10.39
C THR A 292 4.90 8.92 11.23
N SER A 293 6.13 8.77 11.71
CA SER A 293 6.93 9.85 12.32
C SER A 293 6.87 11.16 11.51
N SER A 294 6.92 11.08 10.17
CA SER A 294 6.77 12.25 9.28
C SER A 294 5.39 12.92 9.34
N THR A 295 4.29 12.18 9.53
CA THR A 295 2.92 12.73 9.61
C THR A 295 2.77 13.68 10.81
N TRP A 296 3.40 13.33 11.93
CA TRP A 296 3.30 14.04 13.22
C TRP A 296 4.41 15.09 13.41
N ALA A 297 5.34 15.22 12.46
CA ALA A 297 6.55 16.00 12.63
C ALA A 297 6.31 17.52 12.42
N PRO A 298 6.70 18.39 13.37
CA PRO A 298 6.56 19.85 13.24
C PRO A 298 7.15 20.45 11.95
N ARG A 299 8.21 19.86 11.39
CA ARG A 299 8.81 20.29 10.12
C ARG A 299 7.84 20.14 8.93
N PHE A 300 6.95 19.14 8.96
CA PHE A 300 5.91 18.99 7.95
C PHE A 300 4.76 19.96 8.16
N GLY A 301 4.44 20.32 9.41
CA GLY A 301 3.48 21.40 9.69
C GLY A 301 3.91 22.76 9.12
N LYS A 302 5.20 23.09 9.24
CA LYS A 302 5.82 24.25 8.56
C LYS A 302 5.72 24.15 7.05
N LEU A 303 6.08 22.99 6.50
CA LEU A 303 6.03 22.78 5.05
C LEU A 303 4.60 22.88 4.51
N GLN A 304 3.61 22.32 5.21
CA GLN A 304 2.19 22.34 4.83
C GLN A 304 1.66 23.75 4.61
N LEU A 305 2.06 24.72 5.44
CA LEU A 305 1.65 26.12 5.29
C LEU A 305 2.25 26.79 4.05
N ALA A 306 3.43 26.34 3.63
CA ALA A 306 4.17 26.92 2.52
C ALA A 306 3.89 26.23 1.17
N LEU A 307 3.21 25.09 1.16
CA LEU A 307 2.97 24.34 -0.08
C LEU A 307 1.98 25.07 -1.00
N PRO A 308 2.31 25.22 -2.31
CA PRO A 308 1.41 25.83 -3.28
C PRO A 308 0.31 24.88 -3.79
N VAL A 309 0.39 23.59 -3.44
CA VAL A 309 -0.50 22.53 -3.91
C VAL A 309 -1.32 21.96 -2.76
N PRO A 310 -2.59 21.56 -3.00
CA PRO A 310 -3.49 21.04 -1.97
C PRO A 310 -3.19 19.56 -1.65
N VAL A 311 -2.01 19.30 -1.10
CA VAL A 311 -1.58 17.98 -0.60
C VAL A 311 -1.53 18.01 0.92
N GLU A 312 -2.12 17.01 1.56
CA GLU A 312 -2.12 16.87 3.02
C GLU A 312 -0.92 16.02 3.44
N ILE A 313 0.04 16.66 4.09
CA ILE A 313 1.32 16.09 4.52
C ILE A 313 1.53 16.16 6.04
N TYR A 314 0.70 16.90 6.76
CA TYR A 314 0.76 17.01 8.21
C TYR A 314 -0.63 16.86 8.81
N ASP A 315 -0.71 16.12 9.92
CA ASP A 315 -1.93 16.00 10.71
C ASP A 315 -1.51 15.91 12.18
N GLY A 316 -1.58 17.01 12.94
CA GLY A 316 -1.11 17.03 14.33
C GLY A 316 -1.94 16.12 15.24
N LEU A 317 -1.32 15.57 16.29
CA LEU A 317 -2.05 14.81 17.32
C LEU A 317 -2.96 15.75 18.13
N ALA A 318 -2.49 16.98 18.40
CA ALA A 318 -3.31 18.06 18.94
C ALA A 318 -3.55 19.19 17.92
N SER A 319 -4.35 20.18 18.32
CA SER A 319 -4.68 21.33 17.48
C SER A 319 -3.43 22.12 17.08
N SER A 320 -3.42 22.59 15.84
CA SER A 320 -2.32 23.32 15.22
C SER A 320 -2.85 24.32 14.18
N SER A 321 -2.02 25.27 13.75
CA SER A 321 -2.43 26.24 12.72
C SER A 321 -2.99 25.63 11.42
N PRO A 322 -2.42 24.53 10.86
CA PRO A 322 -3.00 23.91 9.65
C PRO A 322 -4.22 23.02 9.93
N GLN A 323 -4.43 22.59 11.18
CA GLN A 323 -5.42 21.58 11.54
C GLN A 323 -5.99 21.82 12.95
N GLU A 324 -7.24 22.28 13.02
CA GLU A 324 -8.00 22.47 14.25
C GLU A 324 -9.43 21.90 14.04
N PRO A 325 -9.91 20.97 14.88
CA PRO A 325 -9.20 20.34 16.01
C PRO A 325 -8.16 19.30 15.58
N GLY A 326 -7.20 18.99 16.47
CA GLY A 326 -6.21 17.93 16.29
C GLY A 326 -6.81 16.53 16.23
N LEU A 327 -6.02 15.55 15.74
CA LEU A 327 -6.51 14.19 15.49
C LEU A 327 -7.09 13.52 16.73
N ILE A 328 -6.44 13.62 17.89
CA ILE A 328 -6.94 12.95 19.12
C ILE A 328 -8.32 13.49 19.50
N ALA A 329 -8.52 14.81 19.47
CA ALA A 329 -9.83 15.42 19.76
C ALA A 329 -10.92 15.01 18.75
N ARG A 330 -10.56 14.84 17.46
CA ARG A 330 -11.49 14.32 16.44
C ARG A 330 -11.90 12.87 16.75
N LEU A 331 -10.95 12.03 17.15
CA LEU A 331 -11.20 10.64 17.51
C LEU A 331 -11.97 10.49 18.83
N GLU A 332 -11.70 11.33 19.83
CA GLU A 332 -12.51 11.40 21.04
C GLU A 332 -13.95 11.81 20.72
N THR A 333 -14.13 12.76 19.80
CA THR A 333 -15.45 13.20 19.33
C THR A 333 -16.19 12.08 18.62
N ALA A 334 -15.51 11.34 17.75
CA ALA A 334 -16.09 10.19 17.06
C ALA A 334 -16.45 9.02 18.00
N GLY A 335 -15.72 8.90 19.11
CA GLY A 335 -15.98 7.92 20.18
C GLY A 335 -17.05 8.32 21.18
N GLN A 336 -17.65 9.50 21.02
CA GLN A 336 -18.80 9.93 21.83
C GLN A 336 -19.93 8.89 21.74
N ASP A 337 -20.84 8.92 22.71
CA ASP A 337 -21.88 7.89 22.91
C ASP A 337 -21.37 6.52 23.37
N GLY A 338 -20.10 6.43 23.77
CA GLY A 338 -19.55 5.27 24.45
C GLY A 338 -19.03 4.17 23.53
N LEU A 339 -18.76 4.49 22.25
CA LEU A 339 -18.15 3.56 21.30
C LEU A 339 -16.73 3.14 21.74
N TRP A 340 -15.97 4.07 22.33
CA TRP A 340 -14.70 3.79 23.00
C TRP A 340 -14.36 4.88 24.03
N LYS A 341 -13.30 4.67 24.79
CA LYS A 341 -12.80 5.63 25.77
C LYS A 341 -11.56 6.36 25.24
N ALA A 342 -11.31 7.57 25.72
CA ALA A 342 -10.14 8.36 25.33
C ALA A 342 -8.82 7.62 25.62
N GLU A 343 -8.74 6.92 26.76
CA GLU A 343 -7.54 6.12 27.11
C GLU A 343 -7.28 4.93 26.17
N ASN A 344 -8.24 4.57 25.31
CA ASN A 344 -8.09 3.51 24.33
C ASN A 344 -7.54 4.02 22.98
N ILE A 345 -7.34 5.33 22.83
CA ILE A 345 -6.77 5.92 21.61
C ILE A 345 -5.25 5.77 21.64
N GLY A 346 -4.71 5.24 20.55
CA GLY A 346 -3.27 5.03 20.36
C GLY A 346 -2.82 5.37 18.94
N VAL A 347 -1.57 5.04 18.62
CA VAL A 347 -1.01 5.14 17.26
C VAL A 347 -0.63 3.76 16.77
N TRP A 348 -0.97 3.46 15.53
CA TRP A 348 -0.63 2.19 14.90
C TRP A 348 0.87 2.15 14.55
N ASP A 349 1.58 1.16 15.09
CA ASP A 349 3.04 1.07 14.99
C ASP A 349 3.56 0.55 13.64
N TYR A 350 2.70 -0.10 12.85
CA TYR A 350 3.05 -0.75 11.58
C TYR A 350 3.83 0.17 10.61
N PRO A 351 3.41 1.43 10.35
CA PRO A 351 4.06 2.24 9.32
C PRO A 351 5.54 2.52 9.61
N ASP A 352 5.89 3.00 10.80
CA ASP A 352 7.29 3.24 11.18
C ASP A 352 8.06 1.92 11.39
N ARG A 353 7.42 0.87 11.90
CA ARG A 353 8.06 -0.45 12.02
C ARG A 353 8.49 -0.99 10.66
N THR A 354 7.64 -0.89 9.63
CA THR A 354 7.97 -1.31 8.26
C THR A 354 9.13 -0.47 7.69
N LEU A 355 9.14 0.85 7.92
CA LEU A 355 10.24 1.72 7.49
C LEU A 355 11.57 1.36 8.17
N SER A 356 11.54 1.03 9.46
CA SER A 356 12.72 0.56 10.20
C SER A 356 13.18 -0.82 9.74
N ARG A 357 12.25 -1.74 9.44
CA ARG A 357 12.56 -3.07 8.91
C ARG A 357 13.25 -3.01 7.55
N LEU A 358 12.80 -2.11 6.67
CA LEU A 358 13.40 -1.92 5.34
C LEU A 358 14.85 -1.43 5.38
N LYS A 359 15.29 -0.81 6.47
CA LYS A 359 16.71 -0.43 6.68
C LYS A 359 17.58 -1.61 7.08
N SER A 360 16.98 -2.75 7.45
CA SER A 360 17.64 -3.91 8.04
C SER A 360 17.28 -5.23 7.36
N LEU A 361 16.99 -5.18 6.05
CA LEU A 361 16.65 -6.37 5.25
C LEU A 361 17.76 -7.42 5.29
N THR A 362 17.37 -8.70 5.29
CA THR A 362 18.32 -9.79 5.06
C THR A 362 18.83 -9.77 3.62
N LYS A 363 19.86 -10.57 3.34
CA LYS A 363 20.38 -10.71 1.99
C LYS A 363 19.31 -11.26 1.04
N GLU A 364 18.58 -12.28 1.47
CA GLU A 364 17.51 -12.92 0.69
C GLU A 364 16.37 -11.94 0.40
N GLU A 365 15.97 -11.13 1.40
CA GLU A 365 14.97 -10.07 1.23
C GLU A 365 15.46 -8.97 0.28
N THR A 366 16.74 -8.60 0.36
CA THR A 366 17.36 -7.62 -0.55
C THR A 366 17.36 -8.13 -1.99
N GLU A 367 17.74 -9.41 -2.20
CA GLU A 367 17.74 -10.04 -3.52
C GLU A 367 16.32 -10.16 -4.10
N ALA A 368 15.34 -10.56 -3.30
CA ALA A 368 13.96 -10.63 -3.74
C ALA A 368 13.36 -9.24 -4.05
N LEU A 369 13.71 -8.20 -3.29
CA LEU A 369 13.32 -6.82 -3.63
C LEU A 369 13.98 -6.34 -4.93
N GLN A 370 15.25 -6.66 -5.13
CA GLN A 370 16.00 -6.33 -6.34
C GLN A 370 15.40 -7.01 -7.58
N GLN A 371 14.94 -8.26 -7.47
CA GLN A 371 14.25 -8.95 -8.56
C GLN A 371 12.97 -8.23 -8.98
N LEU A 372 12.16 -7.77 -8.02
CA LEU A 372 10.97 -6.96 -8.32
C LEU A 372 11.34 -5.67 -9.05
N TYR A 373 12.38 -4.99 -8.57
CA TYR A 373 12.89 -3.78 -9.20
C TYR A 373 13.36 -4.03 -10.64
N GLU A 374 14.07 -5.13 -10.90
CA GLU A 374 14.52 -5.49 -12.26
C GLU A 374 13.36 -5.72 -13.21
N ILE A 375 12.28 -6.39 -12.78
CA ILE A 375 11.08 -6.58 -13.60
C ILE A 375 10.50 -5.24 -14.04
N MET A 376 10.46 -4.26 -13.12
CA MET A 376 9.99 -2.90 -13.42
C MET A 376 10.88 -2.14 -14.40
N GLN A 377 12.13 -2.58 -14.59
CA GLN A 377 13.01 -1.98 -15.57
C GLN A 377 12.67 -2.40 -17.00
N GLY A 378 12.21 -3.64 -17.17
CA GLY A 378 12.04 -4.30 -18.47
C GLY A 378 10.99 -3.68 -19.40
N PRO A 379 10.95 -4.12 -20.68
CA PRO A 379 11.75 -5.22 -21.22
C PRO A 379 13.18 -4.81 -21.61
N LYS A 380 14.07 -5.80 -21.72
CA LYS A 380 15.41 -5.66 -22.32
C LYS A 380 15.31 -5.76 -23.84
N HIS A 381 16.06 -4.91 -24.54
CA HIS A 381 16.08 -4.91 -26.00
C HIS A 381 17.50 -5.14 -26.53
N VAL A 382 17.61 -5.79 -27.69
CA VAL A 382 18.86 -5.85 -28.45
C VAL A 382 18.79 -4.84 -29.58
N THR A 383 19.77 -3.97 -29.65
CA THR A 383 20.00 -3.09 -30.80
C THR A 383 21.24 -3.55 -31.54
N ILE A 384 21.40 -3.16 -32.80
CA ILE A 384 22.65 -3.37 -33.53
C ILE A 384 23.48 -2.12 -33.30
N ASN A 385 24.67 -2.28 -32.74
CA ASN A 385 25.63 -1.20 -32.59
C ASN A 385 26.10 -0.76 -33.99
N GLU A 386 25.86 0.50 -34.35
CA GLU A 386 26.10 1.00 -35.72
C GLU A 386 27.58 0.98 -36.12
N GLU A 387 28.50 1.13 -35.16
CA GLU A 387 29.93 1.16 -35.41
C GLU A 387 30.53 -0.24 -35.63
N THR A 388 30.05 -1.22 -34.86
CA THR A 388 30.60 -2.58 -34.85
C THR A 388 29.76 -3.59 -35.63
N GLY A 389 28.51 -3.26 -35.94
CA GLY A 389 27.53 -4.17 -36.53
C GLY A 389 27.11 -5.32 -35.60
N GLN A 390 27.53 -5.30 -34.33
CA GLN A 390 27.25 -6.38 -33.37
C GLN A 390 25.97 -6.10 -32.57
N PRO A 391 25.22 -7.15 -32.18
CA PRO A 391 24.12 -7.01 -31.25
C PRO A 391 24.62 -6.50 -29.89
N GLN A 392 24.00 -5.45 -29.38
CA GLN A 392 24.26 -4.89 -28.07
C GLN A 392 22.97 -4.92 -27.25
N LEU A 393 23.06 -5.47 -26.04
CA LEU A 393 21.97 -5.43 -25.08
C LEU A 393 21.85 -3.99 -24.54
N MET A 394 20.72 -3.35 -24.81
CA MET A 394 20.40 -2.04 -24.25
C MET A 394 20.01 -2.20 -22.78
N MET A 395 20.41 -1.22 -21.98
CA MET A 395 19.90 -1.13 -20.61
C MET A 395 18.38 -0.91 -20.65
N PRO A 396 17.61 -1.64 -19.83
CA PRO A 396 16.17 -1.45 -19.79
C PRO A 396 15.79 -0.01 -19.35
N GLU A 397 14.82 0.59 -20.02
CA GLU A 397 14.46 2.02 -19.87
C GLU A 397 13.44 2.30 -18.76
N ARG A 398 13.20 1.34 -17.85
CA ARG A 398 12.17 1.46 -16.80
C ARG A 398 10.77 1.65 -17.36
N ASN A 399 10.48 0.93 -18.45
CA ASN A 399 9.21 1.05 -19.15
C ASN A 399 8.05 0.69 -18.21
N LEU A 400 8.10 -0.49 -17.58
CA LEU A 400 7.05 -0.88 -16.64
C LEU A 400 6.90 0.07 -15.45
N HIS A 401 8.00 0.59 -14.91
CA HIS A 401 7.96 1.58 -13.84
C HIS A 401 7.16 2.82 -14.29
N ARG A 402 7.52 3.40 -15.44
CA ARG A 402 6.84 4.60 -15.96
C ARG A 402 5.38 4.32 -16.27
N GLY A 403 5.07 3.21 -16.93
CA GLY A 403 3.70 2.82 -17.22
C GLY A 403 2.85 2.71 -15.96
N ARG A 404 3.39 2.12 -14.89
CA ARG A 404 2.68 2.00 -13.62
C ARG A 404 2.55 3.31 -12.86
N ILE A 405 3.53 4.20 -12.93
CA ILE A 405 3.36 5.56 -12.36
C ILE A 405 2.27 6.32 -13.13
N SER A 406 2.27 6.30 -14.47
CA SER A 406 1.22 6.92 -15.27
C SER A 406 -0.17 6.37 -14.93
N ASP A 407 -0.31 5.05 -14.78
CA ASP A 407 -1.56 4.39 -14.38
C ASP A 407 -2.07 4.89 -13.01
N LEU A 408 -1.17 4.94 -12.01
CA LEU A 408 -1.49 5.45 -10.67
C LEU A 408 -1.78 6.96 -10.64
N GLN A 409 -1.32 7.71 -11.63
CA GLN A 409 -1.62 9.13 -11.80
C GLN A 409 -2.92 9.37 -12.59
N GLY A 410 -3.58 8.30 -13.04
CA GLY A 410 -4.81 8.38 -13.86
C GLY A 410 -4.57 8.57 -15.36
N ASP A 411 -3.31 8.58 -15.83
CA ASP A 411 -2.98 8.59 -17.25
C ASP A 411 -2.98 7.17 -17.81
N VAL A 412 -4.20 6.59 -17.84
CA VAL A 412 -4.42 5.20 -18.24
C VAL A 412 -4.09 4.97 -19.72
N GLU A 413 -4.25 5.97 -20.58
CA GLU A 413 -3.92 5.87 -22.01
C GLU A 413 -2.40 5.67 -22.20
N SER A 414 -1.58 6.51 -21.58
CA SER A 414 -0.13 6.36 -21.61
C SER A 414 0.31 5.02 -20.99
N ALA A 415 -0.31 4.63 -19.88
CA ALA A 415 -0.03 3.35 -19.22
C ALA A 415 -0.31 2.15 -20.14
N LEU A 416 -1.49 2.09 -20.77
CA LEU A 416 -1.86 1.03 -21.70
C LEU A 416 -0.91 0.95 -22.89
N SER A 417 -0.49 2.09 -23.44
CA SER A 417 0.50 2.14 -24.53
C SER A 417 1.83 1.48 -24.12
N VAL A 418 2.29 1.74 -22.90
CA VAL A 418 3.49 1.12 -22.34
C VAL A 418 3.31 -0.38 -22.11
N TYR A 419 2.18 -0.81 -21.55
CA TYR A 419 1.92 -2.23 -21.28
C TYR A 419 1.80 -3.04 -22.57
N VAL A 420 1.07 -2.55 -23.57
CA VAL A 420 0.93 -3.23 -24.86
C VAL A 420 2.29 -3.31 -25.57
N ARG A 421 3.08 -2.24 -25.57
CA ARG A 421 4.42 -2.26 -26.17
C ARG A 421 5.34 -3.25 -25.46
N SER A 422 5.29 -3.31 -24.14
CA SER A 422 6.09 -4.25 -23.34
C SER A 422 5.74 -5.71 -23.64
N GLN A 423 4.47 -6.02 -23.93
CA GLN A 423 4.04 -7.36 -24.37
C GLN A 423 4.48 -7.70 -25.80
N LEU A 424 4.46 -6.72 -26.71
CA LEU A 424 4.80 -6.93 -28.13
C LEU A 424 6.30 -6.89 -28.43
N SER A 425 7.09 -6.43 -27.47
CA SER A 425 8.55 -6.36 -27.60
C SER A 425 9.10 -7.76 -27.82
N ILE A 426 9.77 -8.01 -28.96
CA ILE A 426 10.36 -9.31 -29.30
C ILE A 426 11.32 -9.69 -28.17
N PRO A 427 10.92 -10.58 -27.26
CA PRO A 427 11.71 -10.80 -26.08
C PRO A 427 12.91 -11.62 -26.52
N LEU A 428 14.12 -11.22 -26.09
CA LEU A 428 15.12 -12.25 -25.83
C LEU A 428 14.45 -13.30 -24.94
N PRO A 429 14.64 -14.61 -25.21
CA PRO A 429 14.10 -15.67 -24.37
C PRO A 429 14.86 -15.70 -23.04
N ASP A 430 14.70 -14.64 -22.25
CA ASP A 430 15.21 -14.48 -20.91
C ASP A 430 14.04 -14.38 -19.93
N THR A 431 14.29 -14.78 -18.69
CA THR A 431 13.28 -14.83 -17.62
C THR A 431 12.73 -13.46 -17.28
N LEU A 432 13.55 -12.41 -17.42
CA LEU A 432 13.14 -11.05 -17.10
C LEU A 432 12.06 -10.55 -18.06
N ASN A 433 12.26 -10.70 -19.37
CA ASN A 433 11.31 -10.30 -20.39
C ASN A 433 10.01 -11.10 -20.29
N GLN A 434 10.09 -12.39 -19.91
CA GLN A 434 8.91 -13.18 -19.63
C GLN A 434 8.13 -12.60 -18.44
N HIS A 435 8.79 -12.27 -17.33
CA HIS A 435 8.14 -11.61 -16.19
C HIS A 435 7.61 -10.22 -16.53
N THR A 436 8.33 -9.42 -17.31
CA THR A 436 7.86 -8.10 -17.77
C THR A 436 6.61 -8.25 -18.64
N SER A 437 6.59 -9.18 -19.59
CA SER A 437 5.42 -9.44 -20.43
C SER A 437 4.22 -9.92 -19.60
N ASP A 438 4.48 -10.80 -18.62
CA ASP A 438 3.50 -11.32 -17.67
C ASP A 438 2.84 -10.19 -16.87
N TRP A 439 3.65 -9.31 -16.27
CA TRP A 439 3.16 -8.14 -15.52
C TRP A 439 2.41 -7.15 -16.40
N SER A 440 2.92 -6.89 -17.60
CA SER A 440 2.29 -6.00 -18.58
C SER A 440 0.91 -6.51 -19.01
N ALA A 441 0.75 -7.82 -19.17
CA ALA A 441 -0.52 -8.43 -19.57
C ALA A 441 -1.57 -8.28 -18.47
N TYR A 442 -1.20 -8.52 -17.22
CA TYR A 442 -2.09 -8.34 -16.08
C TYR A 442 -2.51 -6.87 -15.91
N TRP A 443 -1.56 -5.94 -15.90
CA TRP A 443 -1.86 -4.51 -15.69
C TRP A 443 -2.62 -3.87 -16.84
N ALA A 444 -2.43 -4.33 -18.08
CA ALA A 444 -3.29 -3.90 -19.18
C ALA A 444 -4.76 -4.29 -18.95
N ALA A 445 -5.02 -5.48 -18.41
CA ALA A 445 -6.38 -5.92 -18.08
C ALA A 445 -6.97 -5.15 -16.89
N LEU A 446 -6.15 -4.81 -15.89
CA LEU A 446 -6.56 -3.97 -14.77
C LEU A 446 -6.91 -2.55 -15.22
N ALA A 447 -6.07 -1.93 -16.05
CA ALA A 447 -6.33 -0.62 -16.63
C ALA A 447 -7.65 -0.58 -17.43
N GLN A 448 -7.94 -1.63 -18.21
CA GLN A 448 -9.23 -1.78 -18.91
C GLN A 448 -10.41 -1.89 -17.93
N PHE A 449 -10.24 -2.65 -16.85
CA PHE A 449 -11.27 -2.77 -15.80
C PHE A 449 -11.56 -1.42 -15.15
N GLU A 450 -10.53 -0.66 -14.82
CA GLU A 450 -10.64 0.67 -14.18
C GLU A 450 -11.25 1.73 -15.12
N GLN A 451 -11.13 1.56 -16.44
CA GLN A 451 -11.83 2.38 -17.44
C GLN A 451 -13.32 2.04 -17.59
N GLY A 452 -13.80 0.99 -16.91
CA GLY A 452 -15.16 0.49 -17.05
C GLY A 452 -15.38 -0.44 -18.25
N ASP A 453 -14.31 -0.79 -18.98
CA ASP A 453 -14.36 -1.72 -20.12
C ASP A 453 -14.39 -3.18 -19.65
N TYR A 454 -15.37 -3.53 -18.81
CA TYR A 454 -15.43 -4.80 -18.08
C TYR A 454 -15.41 -6.03 -19.00
N SER A 455 -16.12 -5.99 -20.12
CA SER A 455 -16.11 -7.09 -21.10
C SER A 455 -14.71 -7.32 -21.69
N VAL A 456 -14.00 -6.23 -22.04
CA VAL A 456 -12.62 -6.30 -22.57
C VAL A 456 -11.65 -6.80 -21.51
N ALA A 457 -11.78 -6.32 -20.27
CA ALA A 457 -10.97 -6.78 -19.14
C ALA A 457 -11.16 -8.29 -18.87
N ALA A 458 -12.40 -8.78 -18.95
CA ALA A 458 -12.72 -10.20 -18.80
C ALA A 458 -12.08 -11.06 -19.90
N GLU A 459 -12.09 -10.60 -21.16
CA GLU A 459 -11.42 -11.28 -22.28
C GLU A 459 -9.88 -11.26 -22.15
N SER A 460 -9.32 -10.12 -21.76
CA SER A 460 -7.87 -9.96 -21.55
C SER A 460 -7.36 -10.87 -20.45
N THR A 461 -8.05 -10.92 -19.30
CA THR A 461 -7.72 -11.86 -18.21
C THR A 461 -7.93 -13.32 -18.61
N GLU A 462 -8.97 -13.65 -19.38
CA GLU A 462 -9.14 -15.02 -19.91
C GLU A 462 -7.95 -15.42 -20.80
N ARG A 463 -7.52 -14.54 -21.70
CA ARG A 463 -6.37 -14.79 -22.58
C ARG A 463 -5.10 -15.01 -21.77
N TYR A 464 -4.87 -14.17 -20.76
CA TYR A 464 -3.75 -14.28 -19.84
C TYR A 464 -3.75 -15.64 -19.10
N LEU A 465 -4.92 -16.08 -18.63
CA LEU A 465 -5.08 -17.36 -17.91
C LEU A 465 -4.84 -18.62 -18.78
N LYS A 466 -4.72 -18.50 -20.10
CA LYS A 466 -4.34 -19.64 -20.99
C LYS A 466 -2.86 -19.99 -20.89
N THR A 467 -2.02 -19.05 -20.43
CA THR A 467 -0.60 -19.27 -20.17
C THR A 467 -0.25 -18.52 -18.88
N PRO A 468 -0.76 -19.01 -17.73
CA PRO A 468 -0.76 -18.25 -16.50
C PRO A 468 0.67 -18.03 -16.00
N GLY A 469 0.99 -16.77 -15.67
CA GLY A 469 2.23 -16.41 -14.99
C GLY A 469 1.99 -16.03 -13.52
N PHE A 470 2.79 -15.09 -13.03
CA PHE A 470 2.84 -14.70 -11.62
C PHE A 470 1.48 -14.23 -11.09
N TRP A 471 0.72 -13.50 -11.92
CA TRP A 471 -0.57 -12.89 -11.56
C TRP A 471 -1.78 -13.82 -11.72
N ALA A 472 -1.60 -15.13 -11.86
CA ALA A 472 -2.71 -16.05 -12.16
C ALA A 472 -3.90 -15.95 -11.18
N LEU A 473 -3.65 -15.94 -9.86
CA LEU A 473 -4.72 -15.85 -8.86
C LEU A 473 -5.41 -14.48 -8.86
N ALA A 474 -4.64 -13.41 -9.05
CA ALA A 474 -5.17 -12.06 -9.18
C ALA A 474 -6.05 -11.92 -10.44
N ALA A 475 -5.60 -12.46 -11.57
CA ALA A 475 -6.34 -12.44 -12.83
C ALA A 475 -7.65 -13.24 -12.76
N VAL A 476 -7.71 -14.33 -11.97
CA VAL A 476 -8.98 -15.05 -11.69
C VAL A 476 -9.97 -14.11 -10.98
N THR A 477 -9.50 -13.39 -9.95
CA THR A 477 -10.33 -12.45 -9.19
C THR A 477 -10.79 -11.28 -10.07
N LEU A 478 -9.87 -10.66 -10.80
CA LEU A 478 -10.15 -9.55 -11.72
C LEU A 478 -11.14 -9.96 -12.81
N ARG A 479 -10.98 -11.15 -13.41
CA ARG A 479 -11.93 -11.69 -14.41
C ARG A 479 -13.33 -11.84 -13.83
N ALA A 480 -13.44 -12.40 -12.63
CA ALA A 480 -14.72 -12.61 -11.97
C ALA A 480 -15.39 -11.27 -11.62
N ASN A 481 -14.63 -10.29 -11.11
CA ASN A 481 -15.15 -8.94 -10.87
C ASN A 481 -15.64 -8.30 -12.17
N ALA A 482 -14.85 -8.35 -13.24
CA ALA A 482 -15.23 -7.81 -14.54
C ALA A 482 -16.56 -8.42 -15.06
N LEU A 483 -16.70 -9.74 -14.98
CA LEU A 483 -17.95 -10.42 -15.35
C LEU A 483 -19.12 -10.02 -14.46
N ALA A 484 -18.92 -9.87 -13.14
CA ALA A 484 -19.96 -9.45 -12.22
C ALA A 484 -20.43 -8.01 -12.48
N HIS A 485 -19.51 -7.09 -12.79
CA HIS A 485 -19.86 -5.72 -13.19
C HIS A 485 -20.62 -5.68 -14.53
N ASP A 486 -20.36 -6.62 -15.43
CA ASP A 486 -21.08 -6.78 -16.69
C ASP A 486 -22.39 -7.60 -16.54
N GLY A 487 -22.80 -7.92 -15.30
CA GLY A 487 -24.04 -8.64 -14.98
C GLY A 487 -23.99 -10.17 -15.17
N HIS A 488 -22.83 -10.74 -15.50
CA HIS A 488 -22.61 -12.17 -15.71
C HIS A 488 -22.32 -12.93 -14.40
N TYR A 489 -23.20 -12.79 -13.41
CA TYR A 489 -23.01 -13.33 -12.05
C TYR A 489 -22.78 -14.85 -12.00
N ASP A 490 -23.51 -15.63 -12.78
CA ASP A 490 -23.36 -17.09 -12.83
C ASP A 490 -21.96 -17.53 -13.29
N GLU A 491 -21.36 -16.79 -14.23
CA GLU A 491 -20.02 -17.10 -14.72
C GLU A 491 -18.97 -16.67 -13.70
N ALA A 492 -19.13 -15.47 -13.12
CA ALA A 492 -18.25 -14.96 -12.08
C ALA A 492 -18.18 -15.93 -10.88
N VAL A 493 -19.32 -16.44 -10.42
CA VAL A 493 -19.41 -17.45 -9.35
C VAL A 493 -18.66 -18.73 -9.71
N LYS A 494 -18.87 -19.28 -10.92
CA LYS A 494 -18.20 -20.51 -11.37
C LYS A 494 -16.69 -20.39 -11.42
N ILE A 495 -16.16 -19.19 -11.68
CA ILE A 495 -14.72 -18.92 -11.69
C ILE A 495 -14.17 -18.97 -10.26
N LEU A 496 -14.78 -18.22 -9.32
CA LEU A 496 -14.28 -18.12 -7.95
C LEU A 496 -14.49 -19.39 -7.12
N GLU A 497 -15.50 -20.22 -7.42
CA GLU A 497 -15.69 -21.52 -6.74
C GLU A 497 -14.53 -22.51 -6.97
N ARG A 498 -13.75 -22.31 -8.02
CA ARG A 498 -12.58 -23.15 -8.34
C ARG A 498 -11.30 -22.64 -7.69
N GLU A 499 -11.34 -21.48 -7.04
CA GLU A 499 -10.19 -20.89 -6.39
C GLU A 499 -9.75 -21.75 -5.20
N PRO A 500 -8.44 -22.03 -5.05
CA PRO A 500 -7.96 -22.81 -3.91
C PRO A 500 -8.13 -22.03 -2.60
N VAL A 501 -8.48 -22.73 -1.52
CA VAL A 501 -8.67 -22.17 -0.16
C VAL A 501 -7.45 -21.35 0.34
N ARG A 502 -6.25 -21.71 -0.12
CA ARG A 502 -5.00 -21.03 0.21
C ARG A 502 -4.73 -19.75 -0.60
N ALA A 503 -5.61 -19.38 -1.54
CA ALA A 503 -5.44 -18.15 -2.30
C ALA A 503 -5.55 -16.94 -1.37
N PRO A 504 -4.70 -15.92 -1.52
CA PRO A 504 -4.73 -14.74 -0.65
C PRO A 504 -6.08 -14.02 -0.62
N GLN A 505 -6.81 -14.01 -1.75
CA GLN A 505 -8.11 -13.37 -1.89
C GLN A 505 -9.29 -14.27 -1.50
N TYR A 506 -9.06 -15.53 -1.13
CA TYR A 506 -10.10 -16.55 -0.99
C TYR A 506 -11.26 -16.10 -0.10
N LEU A 507 -10.98 -15.52 1.08
CA LEU A 507 -12.02 -15.08 2.02
C LEU A 507 -12.95 -14.02 1.41
N GLY A 508 -12.37 -12.99 0.79
CA GLY A 508 -13.12 -11.95 0.09
C GLY A 508 -13.90 -12.51 -1.10
N ASN A 509 -13.30 -13.42 -1.85
CA ASN A 509 -13.94 -14.06 -3.01
C ASN A 509 -15.12 -14.94 -2.62
N GLN A 510 -15.08 -15.63 -1.47
CA GLN A 510 -16.24 -16.37 -0.97
C GLN A 510 -17.39 -15.45 -0.54
N ALA A 511 -17.10 -14.26 0.01
CA ALA A 511 -18.12 -13.26 0.30
C ALA A 511 -18.78 -12.74 -1.01
N ARG A 512 -17.97 -12.47 -2.05
CA ARG A 512 -18.48 -12.11 -3.39
C ARG A 512 -19.36 -13.20 -4.00
N VAL A 513 -18.92 -14.46 -3.94
CA VAL A 513 -19.69 -15.62 -4.45
C VAL A 513 -21.08 -15.69 -3.82
N ARG A 514 -21.20 -15.48 -2.49
CA ARG A 514 -22.51 -15.48 -1.82
C ARG A 514 -23.42 -14.38 -2.34
N ARG A 515 -22.91 -13.16 -2.43
CA ARG A 515 -23.63 -11.99 -2.94
C ARG A 515 -24.11 -12.23 -4.38
N TRP A 516 -23.20 -12.67 -5.26
CA TRP A 516 -23.50 -12.86 -6.68
C TRP A 516 -24.44 -14.03 -6.95
N ARG A 517 -24.44 -15.10 -6.14
CA ARG A 517 -25.44 -16.16 -6.25
C ARG A 517 -26.86 -15.65 -6.02
N ARG A 518 -27.05 -14.73 -5.06
CA ARG A 518 -28.36 -14.12 -4.80
C ARG A 518 -28.79 -13.23 -5.97
N LEU A 519 -27.88 -12.40 -6.47
CA LEU A 519 -28.13 -11.59 -7.67
C LEU A 519 -28.48 -12.44 -8.90
N ALA A 520 -27.76 -13.54 -9.14
CA ALA A 520 -28.06 -14.49 -10.21
C ALA A 520 -29.45 -15.14 -10.05
N ALA A 521 -29.88 -15.37 -8.82
CA ALA A 521 -31.22 -15.88 -8.50
C ALA A 521 -32.33 -14.80 -8.60
N GLY A 522 -31.99 -13.54 -8.87
CA GLY A 522 -32.92 -12.42 -8.83
C GLY A 522 -33.35 -12.02 -7.42
N GLU A 523 -32.58 -12.45 -6.41
CA GLU A 523 -32.76 -12.11 -5.00
C GLU A 523 -31.96 -10.84 -4.63
N SER A 524 -32.26 -10.27 -3.46
CA SER A 524 -31.48 -9.17 -2.90
C SER A 524 -30.03 -9.57 -2.62
N ALA A 525 -29.08 -8.70 -2.98
CA ALA A 525 -27.68 -8.85 -2.65
C ALA A 525 -27.39 -8.69 -1.14
N VAL A 526 -28.30 -8.07 -0.38
CA VAL A 526 -28.19 -7.94 1.08
C VAL A 526 -28.39 -9.31 1.73
N ASP A 527 -27.52 -9.69 2.66
CA ASP A 527 -27.62 -10.99 3.35
C ASP A 527 -28.90 -11.05 4.18
N PRO A 528 -29.75 -12.08 4.02
CA PRO A 528 -30.92 -12.27 4.88
C PRO A 528 -30.57 -12.22 6.37
N LEU A 529 -29.36 -12.67 6.76
CA LEU A 529 -28.85 -12.57 8.12
C LEU A 529 -28.83 -11.13 8.65
N LEU A 530 -28.55 -10.14 7.80
CA LEU A 530 -28.51 -8.72 8.18
C LEU A 530 -29.90 -8.16 8.51
N THR A 531 -30.94 -8.73 7.92
CA THR A 531 -32.33 -8.28 8.06
C THR A 531 -33.15 -9.15 9.00
N ALA A 532 -32.58 -10.24 9.50
CA ALA A 532 -33.24 -11.12 10.44
C ALA A 532 -33.49 -10.36 11.76
N PRO A 533 -34.67 -10.53 12.41
CA PRO A 533 -34.85 -10.04 13.76
C PRO A 533 -33.75 -10.62 14.65
N PRO A 534 -33.23 -9.87 15.64
CA PRO A 534 -32.32 -10.43 16.63
C PRO A 534 -32.93 -11.71 17.18
N ALA A 535 -32.18 -12.81 17.12
CA ALA A 535 -32.66 -14.06 17.70
C ALA A 535 -33.01 -13.77 19.16
N GLU A 536 -34.26 -14.09 19.57
CA GLU A 536 -34.64 -13.98 20.97
C GLU A 536 -33.57 -14.73 21.78
N PRO A 537 -32.99 -14.11 22.83
CA PRO A 537 -31.92 -14.72 23.59
C PRO A 537 -32.41 -16.09 24.02
N GLU A 538 -31.75 -17.16 23.52
CA GLU A 538 -32.11 -18.52 23.87
C GLU A 538 -32.13 -18.58 25.39
N THR A 539 -33.33 -18.74 25.94
CA THR A 539 -33.49 -18.81 27.39
C THR A 539 -32.63 -20.00 27.80
N PRO A 540 -31.58 -19.80 28.61
CA PRO A 540 -30.68 -20.90 28.95
C PRO A 540 -31.55 -22.06 29.44
N PRO A 541 -31.35 -23.28 28.91
CA PRO A 541 -32.20 -24.40 29.22
C PRO A 541 -32.32 -24.48 30.73
N ALA A 542 -33.56 -24.39 31.23
CA ALA A 542 -33.85 -24.30 32.66
C ALA A 542 -32.99 -25.30 33.40
N GLU A 543 -32.12 -24.78 34.26
CA GLU A 543 -31.22 -25.58 35.07
C GLU A 543 -32.07 -26.67 35.74
N PRO A 544 -31.77 -27.97 35.54
CA PRO A 544 -32.59 -29.03 36.07
C PRO A 544 -32.72 -28.82 37.58
N GLU A 545 -33.96 -28.74 38.07
CA GLU A 545 -34.24 -28.54 39.49
C GLU A 545 -33.36 -29.50 40.31
N PRO A 546 -32.63 -29.01 41.34
CA PRO A 546 -31.79 -29.86 42.15
C PRO A 546 -32.68 -30.92 42.80
N THR A 547 -32.56 -32.15 42.33
CA THR A 547 -33.15 -33.31 42.99
C THR A 547 -32.51 -33.41 44.37
N ALA A 548 -33.32 -33.15 45.40
CA ALA A 548 -32.98 -33.27 46.80
C ALA A 548 -32.68 -34.74 47.14
N ASP A 549 -31.43 -35.17 46.98
CA ASP A 549 -30.85 -36.31 47.69
C ASP A 549 -29.34 -36.35 47.42
N GLU A 550 -28.57 -35.49 48.09
CA GLU A 550 -27.15 -35.76 48.34
C GLU A 550 -26.79 -35.43 49.79
N PRO A 551 -26.12 -36.35 50.52
CA PRO A 551 -25.84 -36.19 51.94
C PRO A 551 -24.65 -35.26 52.18
N LYS A 552 -24.81 -34.39 53.19
CA LYS A 552 -23.77 -33.50 53.74
C LYS A 552 -22.46 -34.24 54.04
N PRO A 553 -21.28 -33.72 53.63
CA PRO A 553 -20.01 -34.15 54.18
C PRO A 553 -19.80 -33.50 55.55
N THR A 554 -19.43 -34.35 56.50
CA THR A 554 -19.13 -34.04 57.90
C THR A 554 -17.91 -33.14 58.01
N GLN A 555 -18.05 -32.04 58.76
CA GLN A 555 -16.93 -31.25 59.26
C GLN A 555 -16.21 -32.04 60.36
N ASP A 556 -14.92 -32.28 60.18
CA ASP A 556 -14.00 -32.58 61.27
C ASP A 556 -12.71 -31.77 61.09
N SER A 557 -12.36 -31.06 62.15
CA SER A 557 -11.06 -30.49 62.50
C SER A 557 -11.00 -30.66 64.02
N PRO A 558 -9.85 -30.93 64.68
CA PRO A 558 -8.71 -30.02 64.58
C PRO A 558 -7.31 -30.63 64.85
N ASP A 559 -6.34 -29.71 64.92
CA ASP A 559 -5.06 -29.71 65.66
C ASP A 559 -3.74 -30.05 64.93
N ASP A 560 -2.95 -28.97 64.79
CA ASP A 560 -1.62 -28.74 65.38
C ASP A 560 -0.42 -29.59 64.91
N GLU A 561 0.60 -28.91 64.32
CA GLU A 561 2.02 -28.92 64.75
C GLU A 561 2.98 -28.33 63.69
N THR A 562 3.66 -27.25 64.09
CA THR A 562 5.10 -26.90 63.93
C THR A 562 5.83 -26.97 62.56
N PRO A 563 6.65 -25.95 62.20
CA PRO A 563 7.43 -25.92 60.95
C PRO A 563 8.83 -26.55 61.10
N PRO A 564 9.47 -26.94 59.98
CA PRO A 564 10.92 -26.89 59.90
C PRO A 564 11.44 -26.04 58.73
N ASP A 565 12.57 -25.41 59.02
CA ASP A 565 13.51 -24.71 58.15
C ASP A 565 14.07 -25.56 57.00
N ALA A 566 14.67 -24.81 56.06
CA ALA A 566 15.93 -25.07 55.35
C ALA A 566 15.86 -25.56 53.89
N ASP A 567 16.29 -24.63 53.01
CA ASP A 567 17.35 -24.78 51.99
C ASP A 567 17.48 -26.12 51.24
N ALA A 568 17.15 -26.10 49.94
CA ALA A 568 17.83 -26.89 48.90
C ALA A 568 17.43 -26.42 47.48
N PRO A 569 18.24 -26.71 46.45
CA PRO A 569 18.52 -25.79 45.35
C PRO A 569 17.69 -26.01 44.07
N ARG A 570 17.67 -24.97 43.23
CA ARG A 570 17.21 -24.96 41.84
C ARG A 570 17.81 -26.11 41.03
N GLU A 571 16.96 -27.02 40.56
CA GLU A 571 17.28 -27.93 39.48
C GLU A 571 17.23 -27.21 38.13
N THR A 572 18.24 -27.50 37.33
CA THR A 572 18.47 -27.03 35.96
C THR A 572 17.58 -27.83 35.00
N PRO A 573 17.00 -27.24 33.93
CA PRO A 573 16.27 -28.03 32.95
C PRO A 573 17.26 -28.89 32.13
N ALA A 574 17.02 -30.20 32.13
CA ALA A 574 17.73 -31.17 31.31
C ALA A 574 17.33 -31.05 29.83
N ASP A 575 18.33 -31.30 28.99
CA ASP A 575 18.28 -31.40 27.53
C ASP A 575 17.11 -32.25 27.02
N LEU A 576 16.31 -31.67 26.11
CA LEU A 576 15.44 -32.41 25.21
C LEU A 576 16.26 -32.89 23.99
N PRO A 577 16.18 -34.17 23.60
CA PRO A 577 16.83 -34.65 22.38
C PRO A 577 16.07 -34.15 21.12
N PRO A 578 16.76 -33.98 19.98
CA PRO A 578 16.14 -33.56 18.74
C PRO A 578 15.20 -34.64 18.21
N SER A 579 13.98 -34.25 17.86
CA SER A 579 13.02 -35.08 17.15
C SER A 579 13.46 -35.24 15.70
N ASP A 580 13.87 -36.46 15.33
CA ASP A 580 14.05 -36.93 13.95
C ASP A 580 12.68 -36.98 13.25
N GLU A 581 12.26 -35.88 12.65
CA GLU A 581 11.13 -35.87 11.72
C GLU A 581 11.66 -36.04 10.29
N LYS A 582 11.42 -37.22 9.72
CA LYS A 582 11.75 -37.53 8.32
C LYS A 582 10.83 -36.73 7.40
N PRO A 583 11.35 -36.03 6.37
CA PRO A 583 10.53 -35.39 5.37
C PRO A 583 9.88 -36.43 4.44
N ASP A 584 8.59 -36.21 4.15
CA ASP A 584 7.73 -36.97 3.24
C ASP A 584 8.24 -36.82 1.78
N PRO A 585 8.58 -37.92 1.06
CA PRO A 585 9.10 -37.85 -0.29
C PRO A 585 7.94 -37.92 -1.29
N ARG A 586 7.32 -36.78 -1.59
CA ARG A 586 6.45 -36.65 -2.76
C ARG A 586 6.59 -35.28 -3.38
N PHE A 587 7.62 -35.11 -4.21
CA PHE A 587 7.63 -34.32 -5.45
C PHE A 587 9.03 -34.54 -6.07
N GLU A 588 9.20 -35.66 -6.78
CA GLU A 588 10.33 -35.84 -7.69
C GLU A 588 10.02 -35.07 -8.98
N GLU A 589 10.72 -33.95 -9.18
CA GLU A 589 10.80 -33.28 -10.47
C GLU A 589 11.73 -34.06 -11.40
N ALA A 590 11.25 -34.26 -12.64
CA ALA A 590 11.99 -34.88 -13.71
C ALA A 590 13.12 -33.96 -14.18
N SER A 591 14.36 -34.28 -13.81
CA SER A 591 15.57 -33.82 -14.47
C SER A 591 15.90 -34.78 -15.63
N THR A 592 15.85 -34.29 -16.86
CA THR A 592 16.47 -34.96 -18.01
C THR A 592 17.79 -34.28 -18.33
N ASP A 593 18.88 -34.88 -17.84
CA ASP A 593 20.24 -34.67 -18.32
C ASP A 593 20.42 -35.35 -19.68
N ASP A 594 20.95 -34.61 -20.66
CA ASP A 594 21.56 -35.18 -21.87
C ASP A 594 22.57 -34.17 -22.44
N THR A 595 23.86 -34.29 -22.11
CA THR A 595 24.96 -33.92 -23.02
C THR A 595 26.26 -34.66 -22.63
N PRO A 596 27.03 -35.24 -23.59
CA PRO A 596 28.13 -36.15 -23.30
C PRO A 596 29.53 -35.50 -23.25
N ALA A 597 30.47 -36.33 -22.78
CA ALA A 597 31.87 -36.09 -22.45
C ALA A 597 32.84 -35.73 -23.59
N ALA A 598 33.93 -35.02 -23.23
CA ALA A 598 35.29 -35.08 -23.79
C ALA A 598 36.26 -34.50 -22.71
N ALA A 599 37.16 -35.26 -22.09
CA ALA A 599 38.45 -35.82 -22.53
C ALA A 599 39.62 -34.80 -22.59
N ASP A 600 40.47 -34.90 -21.57
CA ASP A 600 41.95 -34.79 -21.50
C ASP A 600 42.73 -33.68 -22.23
N ALA A 601 43.53 -32.93 -21.46
CA ALA A 601 44.96 -32.69 -21.74
C ALA A 601 45.72 -32.17 -20.50
N GLU A 602 46.76 -32.91 -20.12
CA GLU A 602 47.79 -32.55 -19.13
C GLU A 602 48.77 -31.48 -19.65
N GLY A 603 49.41 -30.74 -18.72
CA GLY A 603 50.71 -30.10 -18.94
C GLY A 603 50.99 -28.86 -18.07
N GLY A 604 51.75 -29.03 -16.97
CA GLY A 604 52.47 -27.92 -16.29
C GLY A 604 53.83 -27.61 -16.96
N PRO A 605 54.81 -26.94 -16.30
CA PRO A 605 54.79 -26.28 -14.99
C PRO A 605 55.58 -24.91 -14.92
N ASP A 606 55.66 -24.37 -13.70
CA ASP A 606 56.68 -23.49 -13.09
C ASP A 606 56.85 -22.00 -13.49
N GLY A 607 56.88 -21.13 -12.46
CA GLY A 607 57.31 -19.73 -12.58
C GLY A 607 57.09 -18.86 -11.33
N GLU A 608 58.04 -18.92 -10.39
CA GLU A 608 58.27 -18.07 -9.21
C GLU A 608 58.41 -16.55 -9.51
N SER A 609 57.90 -15.65 -8.63
CA SER A 609 58.42 -14.28 -8.34
C SER A 609 57.38 -13.44 -7.55
N LYS A 610 57.49 -13.26 -6.22
CA LYS A 610 58.11 -12.13 -5.45
C LYS A 610 57.44 -10.73 -5.55
N ASP A 611 56.85 -10.34 -4.41
CA ASP A 611 56.77 -9.05 -3.69
C ASP A 611 56.93 -7.69 -4.42
N ALA A 612 55.91 -6.82 -4.29
CA ALA A 612 56.00 -5.42 -3.82
C ALA A 612 54.61 -4.70 -3.80
N PRO A 613 54.38 -3.70 -2.91
CA PRO A 613 53.05 -3.15 -2.58
C PRO A 613 52.64 -1.92 -3.44
N PRO A 614 51.36 -1.48 -3.41
CA PRO A 614 50.87 -0.38 -4.23
C PRO A 614 51.11 0.99 -3.58
N ALA A 615 51.46 1.97 -4.41
CA ALA A 615 51.54 3.38 -4.08
C ALA A 615 50.27 4.12 -4.55
N GLU A 616 49.84 5.07 -3.73
CA GLU A 616 48.73 6.02 -3.93
C GLU A 616 48.96 6.95 -5.14
N PRO A 617 47.90 7.50 -5.76
CA PRO A 617 48.02 8.67 -6.62
C PRO A 617 47.65 9.95 -5.87
N ASP A 618 48.63 10.85 -5.75
CA ASP A 618 48.45 12.25 -5.38
C ASP A 618 48.25 13.12 -6.63
N THR A 619 47.71 14.28 -6.32
CA THR A 619 46.96 15.31 -7.02
C THR A 619 47.73 16.20 -8.04
N THR A 620 46.92 16.92 -8.83
CA THR A 620 47.14 18.29 -9.36
C THR A 620 48.19 18.54 -10.46
N ASN A 621 47.74 18.97 -11.65
CA ASN A 621 47.70 20.38 -12.09
C ASN A 621 47.65 20.55 -13.62
N GLY A 622 46.70 21.39 -14.07
CA GLY A 622 47.05 22.55 -14.90
C GLY A 622 46.89 22.45 -16.42
N PRO A 623 46.66 23.61 -17.09
CA PRO A 623 45.79 23.73 -18.26
C PRO A 623 46.56 23.85 -19.58
N LEU A 624 45.90 23.55 -20.70
CA LEU A 624 46.39 23.90 -22.03
C LEU A 624 45.38 24.76 -22.78
N GLU A 625 45.93 25.89 -23.21
CA GLU A 625 45.35 26.98 -23.96
C GLU A 625 44.96 26.59 -25.38
N GLU A 626 44.03 27.39 -25.91
CA GLU A 626 43.63 27.47 -27.31
C GLU A 626 44.81 27.82 -28.23
N GLU A 627 44.91 27.16 -29.38
CA GLU A 627 45.35 27.82 -30.62
C GLU A 627 44.48 27.34 -31.79
N GLY A 628 43.83 28.31 -32.43
CA GLY A 628 43.14 28.13 -33.70
C GLY A 628 44.03 28.43 -34.90
N SER A 629 43.86 27.63 -35.95
CA SER A 629 44.01 27.97 -37.37
C SER A 629 43.33 26.81 -38.14
N GLY A 630 42.48 26.95 -39.15
CA GLY A 630 42.30 28.00 -40.13
C GLY A 630 42.68 27.46 -41.51
N ASN A 631 41.73 26.87 -42.27
CA ASN A 631 41.49 27.12 -43.70
C ASN A 631 40.60 26.05 -44.39
N GLU A 632 39.73 26.60 -45.25
CA GLU A 632 38.93 26.01 -46.36
C GLU A 632 37.74 25.09 -46.08
#